data_AF-A0A423KNN7-F1
#
_entry.id   AF-A0A423KNN7-F1
#
_cell.length_a   1.000
_cell.length_b   1.000
_cell.length_c   1.000
_cell.angle_alpha   90.00
_cell.angle_beta   90.00
_cell.angle_gamma   90.00
#
_symmetry.space_group_name_H-M   'P 1'
#
loop_
_entity.id
_entity.type
_entity.pdbx_description
1 polymer ?
#
loop_
_entity_poly.entity_id
_entity_poly.type
_entity_poly.pdbx_seq_one_letter_code
_entity_poly.pdbx_strand_id
1 'polypeptide(L)'
;MLSLESGAVIRSSEGIPFANGFTYKLTQLHEGNERDWPLPEMALEAIEQQEILRDILKQIGFYAEDSSDNSDLSNSLWLRYGHISEFSATGINDNLRTFVKSIGLSSDPGGQNLSSHRFRKTLARLVALALVGAPKILMDLFGHKSIEMTLYYILSDPVIAAEAKLVSEEMVIMRATTAIESIDKYGGKAAERIQHMVEQERFRLGTDLGAENIRELAEILTMNGQAWELVRPGVICTKLPGSVSPCAKKVGHPEASRCMSSCSNRLEEAFLRSDVEGAIAEAIHCYQAEKDADNELMQDFWAAQILTNLERFTDIQEKWKTDPTVLHILRCREQIS
;
A
#
# COMPACT_ATOMS: atom_id res chain seq x y z
N MET A 1 3.70 -24.17 -8.86
CA MET A 1 3.47 -24.59 -7.45
C MET A 1 3.21 -26.09 -7.37
N LEU A 2 2.17 -26.65 -8.00
CA LEU A 2 2.00 -28.12 -8.03
C LEU A 2 3.13 -28.85 -8.76
N SER A 3 3.77 -28.18 -9.71
CA SER A 3 4.94 -28.64 -10.46
C SER A 3 6.26 -28.50 -9.69
N LEU A 4 6.24 -28.16 -8.39
CA LEU A 4 7.47 -28.07 -7.60
C LEU A 4 7.97 -29.46 -7.23
N GLU A 5 9.25 -29.67 -7.47
CA GLU A 5 9.95 -30.91 -7.18
C GLU A 5 10.75 -30.81 -5.87
N SER A 6 11.22 -31.96 -5.39
CA SER A 6 12.22 -32.05 -4.33
C SER A 6 13.49 -31.30 -4.71
N GLY A 7 14.03 -30.51 -3.79
CA GLY A 7 15.22 -29.72 -4.06
C GLY A 7 14.97 -28.52 -4.97
N ALA A 8 13.70 -28.13 -5.17
CA ALA A 8 13.35 -26.94 -5.93
C ALA A 8 13.86 -25.64 -5.29
N VAL A 9 14.23 -25.66 -4.00
CA VAL A 9 14.81 -24.51 -3.31
C VAL A 9 16.27 -24.33 -3.70
N ILE A 10 16.56 -23.20 -4.32
CA ILE A 10 17.91 -22.80 -4.73
C ILE A 10 18.21 -21.42 -4.14
N ARG A 11 19.49 -21.12 -3.89
CA ARG A 11 19.94 -19.79 -3.45
C ARG A 11 20.67 -19.08 -4.59
N SER A 12 20.37 -17.80 -4.77
CA SER A 12 21.07 -16.97 -5.76
C SER A 12 22.52 -16.70 -5.31
N SER A 13 23.33 -16.12 -6.20
CA SER A 13 24.68 -15.65 -5.87
C SER A 13 24.69 -14.59 -4.76
N GLU A 14 23.57 -13.92 -4.53
CA GLU A 14 23.37 -12.93 -3.46
C GLU A 14 22.73 -13.54 -2.19
N GLY A 15 22.54 -14.86 -2.17
CA GLY A 15 22.00 -15.59 -1.01
C GLY A 15 20.48 -15.55 -0.87
N ILE A 16 19.76 -14.98 -1.84
CA ILE A 16 18.29 -14.91 -1.84
C ILE A 16 17.72 -16.30 -2.20
N PRO A 17 16.86 -16.91 -1.36
CA PRO A 17 16.24 -18.18 -1.68
C PRO A 17 15.12 -18.02 -2.70
N PHE A 18 15.04 -18.95 -3.65
CA PHE A 18 13.96 -19.04 -4.62
C PHE A 18 13.57 -20.51 -4.86
N ALA A 19 12.31 -20.73 -5.21
CA ALA A 19 11.84 -22.01 -5.73
C ALA A 19 11.94 -21.97 -7.26
N ASN A 20 12.65 -22.93 -7.85
CA ASN A 20 12.67 -23.14 -9.30
C ASN A 20 11.56 -24.12 -9.71
N GLY A 21 10.94 -23.88 -10.86
CA GLY A 21 10.03 -24.85 -11.49
C GLY A 21 9.35 -24.29 -12.72
N PHE A 22 8.35 -25.02 -13.22
CA PHE A 22 7.72 -24.68 -14.51
C PHE A 22 6.39 -23.93 -14.37
N THR A 23 6.22 -22.91 -15.21
CA THR A 23 4.92 -22.27 -15.46
C THR A 23 4.41 -22.66 -16.85
N TYR A 24 3.22 -23.26 -16.89
CA TYR A 24 2.54 -23.67 -18.13
C TYR A 24 1.43 -22.71 -18.54
N LYS A 25 0.93 -21.94 -17.57
CA LYS A 25 -0.14 -20.96 -17.79
C LYS A 25 0.51 -19.68 -18.31
N LEU A 26 0.14 -19.26 -19.52
CA LEU A 26 0.65 -18.09 -20.29
C LEU A 26 1.78 -18.37 -21.30
N THR A 27 2.16 -19.63 -21.53
CA THR A 27 3.19 -20.02 -22.51
C THR A 27 2.58 -20.88 -23.62
N GLN A 28 2.85 -20.56 -24.88
CA GLN A 28 2.41 -21.38 -26.02
C GLN A 28 3.24 -22.67 -26.19
N LEU A 29 4.30 -22.83 -25.40
CA LEU A 29 5.18 -23.99 -25.40
C LEU A 29 4.59 -25.11 -24.53
N HIS A 30 4.53 -26.33 -25.08
CA HIS A 30 4.05 -27.52 -24.37
C HIS A 30 4.91 -27.89 -23.15
N GLU A 31 6.17 -27.51 -23.12
CA GLU A 31 7.12 -27.81 -22.03
C GLU A 31 7.01 -26.81 -20.86
N GLY A 32 6.22 -25.73 -21.01
CA GLY A 32 6.20 -24.63 -20.05
C GLY A 32 7.47 -23.77 -20.12
N ASN A 33 7.55 -22.74 -19.28
CA ASN A 33 8.78 -21.98 -19.08
C ASN A 33 9.29 -22.21 -17.66
N GLU A 34 10.60 -22.40 -17.53
CA GLU A 34 11.27 -22.31 -16.23
C GLU A 34 11.04 -20.92 -15.63
N ARG A 35 10.83 -20.92 -14.32
CA ARG A 35 10.55 -19.72 -13.56
C ARG A 35 11.06 -19.89 -12.14
N ASP A 36 11.74 -18.85 -11.69
CA ASP A 36 12.15 -18.71 -10.30
C ASP A 36 11.11 -17.88 -9.54
N TRP A 37 10.60 -18.43 -8.44
CA TRP A 37 9.76 -17.73 -7.48
C TRP A 37 10.60 -17.39 -6.26
N PRO A 38 10.89 -16.11 -6.01
CA PRO A 38 11.64 -15.74 -4.82
C PRO A 38 10.81 -16.11 -3.57
N LEU A 39 11.46 -16.67 -2.55
CA LEU A 39 10.80 -17.18 -1.35
C LEU A 39 11.08 -16.28 -0.14
N PRO A 40 10.06 -15.73 0.53
CA PRO A 40 10.26 -15.14 1.85
C PRO A 40 10.64 -16.22 2.88
N GLU A 41 11.29 -15.85 3.97
CA GLU A 41 11.82 -16.76 4.99
C GLU A 41 10.78 -17.76 5.50
N MET A 42 9.57 -17.29 5.79
CA MET A 42 8.46 -18.16 6.21
C MET A 42 8.05 -19.19 5.13
N ALA A 43 8.11 -18.83 3.85
CA ALA A 43 7.81 -19.76 2.77
C ALA A 43 8.95 -20.76 2.55
N LEU A 44 10.19 -20.33 2.74
CA LEU A 44 11.36 -21.21 2.74
C LEU A 44 11.22 -22.27 3.84
N GLU A 45 10.98 -21.86 5.09
CA GLU A 45 10.79 -22.78 6.22
C GLU A 45 9.66 -23.77 5.96
N ALA A 46 8.53 -23.30 5.41
CA ALA A 46 7.40 -24.16 5.09
C ALA A 46 7.73 -25.21 4.01
N ILE A 47 8.51 -24.83 2.99
CA ILE A 47 8.96 -25.76 1.94
C ILE A 47 9.96 -26.77 2.51
N GLU A 48 10.93 -26.32 3.31
CA GLU A 48 11.91 -27.21 3.97
C GLU A 48 11.21 -28.21 4.90
N GLN A 49 10.20 -27.77 5.67
CA GLN A 49 9.37 -28.65 6.49
C GLN A 49 8.59 -29.65 5.63
N GLN A 50 8.04 -29.22 4.50
CA GLN A 50 7.34 -30.09 3.55
C GLN A 50 8.28 -31.15 2.95
N GLU A 51 9.53 -30.82 2.67
CA GLU A 51 10.54 -31.78 2.21
C GLU A 51 10.84 -32.85 3.27
N ILE A 52 11.02 -32.44 4.53
CA ILE A 52 11.23 -33.36 5.65
C ILE A 52 10.01 -34.30 5.80
N LEU A 53 8.80 -33.76 5.76
CA LEU A 53 7.56 -34.54 5.85
C LEU A 53 7.43 -35.52 4.69
N ARG A 54 7.76 -35.09 3.47
CA ARG A 54 7.80 -35.98 2.30
C ARG A 54 8.74 -37.15 2.52
N ASP A 55 9.96 -36.91 3.01
CA ASP A 55 10.95 -37.96 3.22
C ASP A 55 10.52 -38.95 4.30
N ILE A 56 9.93 -38.46 5.39
CA ILE A 56 9.31 -39.31 6.42
C ILE A 56 8.18 -40.14 5.80
N LEU A 57 7.32 -39.54 4.97
CA LEU A 57 6.23 -40.25 4.32
C LEU A 57 6.70 -41.31 3.33
N LYS A 58 7.82 -41.07 2.61
CA LYS A 58 8.47 -42.09 1.78
C LYS A 58 9.03 -43.25 2.61
N GLN A 59 9.52 -42.97 3.83
CA GLN A 59 10.04 -44.00 4.73
C GLN A 59 8.93 -44.82 5.40
N ILE A 60 7.80 -44.18 5.74
CA ILE A 60 6.63 -44.83 6.35
C ILE A 60 5.77 -45.56 5.30
N GLY A 61 5.70 -45.00 4.09
CA GLY A 61 5.00 -45.56 2.94
C GLY A 61 5.73 -46.79 2.40
N PHE A 62 5.39 -47.94 2.96
CA PHE A 62 5.65 -49.29 2.46
C PHE A 62 5.79 -49.37 0.93
N TYR A 63 6.75 -50.20 0.48
CA TYR A 63 6.68 -51.06 -0.71
C TYR A 63 5.32 -50.96 -1.45
N ALA A 64 5.20 -50.03 -2.39
CA ALA A 64 4.21 -50.18 -3.46
C ALA A 64 4.80 -51.24 -4.39
N GLU A 65 4.40 -52.49 -4.17
CA GLU A 65 4.60 -53.57 -5.13
C GLU A 65 4.12 -53.13 -6.52
N ASP A 66 4.94 -53.45 -7.52
CA ASP A 66 4.65 -53.46 -8.96
C ASP A 66 3.93 -52.25 -9.56
N SER A 67 4.71 -51.28 -10.04
CA SER A 67 4.41 -50.68 -11.34
C SER A 67 5.65 -50.01 -11.92
N SER A 68 6.07 -50.52 -13.08
CA SER A 68 7.21 -50.10 -13.90
C SER A 68 7.10 -48.67 -14.51
N ASP A 69 6.24 -47.80 -13.97
CA ASP A 69 5.97 -46.44 -14.47
C ASP A 69 6.17 -45.32 -13.41
N ASN A 70 6.76 -45.62 -12.24
CA ASN A 70 6.80 -44.71 -11.08
C ASN A 70 7.98 -43.71 -11.01
N SER A 71 8.70 -43.42 -12.10
CA SER A 71 9.87 -42.53 -12.04
C SER A 71 9.52 -41.09 -11.66
N ASP A 72 8.40 -40.57 -12.15
CA ASP A 72 8.06 -39.14 -12.05
C ASP A 72 7.47 -38.76 -10.69
N LEU A 73 6.76 -39.69 -10.02
CA LEU A 73 6.22 -39.48 -8.67
C LEU A 73 7.31 -39.43 -7.60
N SER A 74 8.50 -39.94 -7.91
CA SER A 74 9.62 -39.97 -6.97
C SER A 74 10.13 -38.58 -6.62
N ASN A 75 9.99 -37.60 -7.52
CA ASN A 75 10.57 -36.26 -7.33
C ASN A 75 9.56 -35.19 -6.94
N SER A 76 8.26 -35.48 -6.84
CA SER A 76 7.26 -34.47 -6.45
C SER A 76 7.40 -34.04 -4.98
N LEU A 77 7.25 -32.74 -4.71
CA LEU A 77 7.18 -32.20 -3.36
C LEU A 77 5.85 -32.51 -2.66
N TRP A 78 4.78 -32.69 -3.43
CA TRP A 78 3.41 -32.80 -2.93
C TRP A 78 2.91 -34.25 -2.99
N LEU A 79 3.03 -34.97 -1.88
CA LEU A 79 2.56 -36.34 -1.74
C LEU A 79 1.24 -36.44 -0.98
N ARG A 80 0.41 -37.42 -1.32
CA ARG A 80 -0.83 -37.73 -0.60
C ARG A 80 -0.61 -38.90 0.37
N TYR A 81 -1.07 -38.74 1.61
CA TYR A 81 -1.07 -39.83 2.59
C TYR A 81 -2.13 -40.90 2.21
N GLY A 82 -1.74 -42.18 2.24
CA GLY A 82 -2.63 -43.33 1.98
C GLY A 82 -2.68 -43.84 0.53
N HIS A 83 -2.15 -43.09 -0.44
CA HIS A 83 -1.91 -43.54 -1.82
C HIS A 83 -0.78 -42.67 -2.41
N ILE A 84 0.32 -43.28 -2.86
CA ILE A 84 1.39 -42.55 -3.58
C ILE A 84 0.85 -42.24 -4.98
N SER A 85 0.16 -41.12 -5.09
CA SER A 85 -0.29 -40.54 -6.36
C SER A 85 -0.05 -39.04 -6.33
N GLU A 86 0.21 -38.46 -7.50
CA GLU A 86 0.42 -37.03 -7.66
C GLU A 86 -0.75 -36.21 -7.09
N PHE A 87 -0.42 -35.09 -6.45
CA PHE A 87 -1.44 -34.19 -5.90
C PHE A 87 -2.21 -33.50 -7.04
N SER A 88 -3.50 -33.83 -7.20
CA SER A 88 -4.30 -33.25 -8.27
C SER A 88 -4.70 -31.80 -7.99
N ALA A 89 -4.84 -31.00 -9.05
CA ALA A 89 -5.30 -29.60 -8.96
C ALA A 89 -6.69 -29.46 -8.30
N THR A 90 -7.52 -30.50 -8.36
CA THR A 90 -8.85 -30.54 -7.72
C THR A 90 -8.74 -30.61 -6.19
N GLY A 91 -7.74 -31.31 -5.64
CA GLY A 91 -7.52 -31.41 -4.19
C GLY A 91 -7.11 -30.10 -3.52
N ILE A 92 -6.54 -29.15 -4.28
CA ILE A 92 -6.10 -27.85 -3.72
C ILE A 92 -7.29 -27.06 -3.17
N ASN A 93 -8.41 -27.04 -3.89
CA ASN A 93 -9.55 -26.23 -3.47
C ASN A 93 -10.13 -26.74 -2.15
N ASP A 94 -10.15 -28.05 -1.94
CA ASP A 94 -10.63 -28.66 -0.69
C ASP A 94 -9.67 -28.41 0.46
N ASN A 95 -8.36 -28.50 0.21
CA ASN A 95 -7.34 -28.13 1.19
C ASN A 95 -7.42 -26.64 1.57
N LEU A 96 -7.60 -25.74 0.59
CA LEU A 96 -7.79 -24.31 0.84
C LEU A 96 -9.02 -24.03 1.69
N ARG A 97 -10.14 -24.72 1.44
CA ARG A 97 -11.34 -24.58 2.28
C ARG A 97 -11.10 -25.06 3.70
N THR A 98 -10.35 -26.14 3.87
CA THR A 98 -9.99 -26.69 5.17
C THR A 98 -9.09 -25.71 5.94
N PHE A 99 -8.08 -25.17 5.26
CA PHE A 99 -7.20 -24.14 5.81
C PHE A 99 -7.98 -22.89 6.24
N VAL A 100 -8.86 -22.36 5.39
CA VAL A 100 -9.64 -21.16 5.72
C VAL A 100 -10.56 -21.41 6.93
N LYS A 101 -11.15 -22.61 7.05
CA LYS A 101 -11.89 -23.00 8.26
C LYS A 101 -11.01 -23.09 9.50
N SER A 102 -9.78 -23.62 9.39
CA SER A 102 -8.89 -23.80 10.54
C SER A 102 -8.40 -22.47 11.12
N ILE A 103 -8.36 -21.41 10.32
CA ILE A 103 -8.07 -20.03 10.77
C ILE A 103 -9.33 -19.24 11.16
N GLY A 104 -10.49 -19.91 11.27
CA GLY A 104 -11.74 -19.30 11.73
C GLY A 104 -12.49 -18.48 10.69
N LEU A 105 -12.19 -18.63 9.39
CA LEU A 105 -12.85 -17.92 8.30
C LEU A 105 -13.88 -18.81 7.57
N SER A 106 -14.85 -18.16 6.91
CA SER A 106 -15.85 -18.86 6.09
C SER A 106 -15.22 -19.37 4.78
N SER A 107 -15.56 -20.61 4.41
CA SER A 107 -15.15 -21.24 3.14
C SER A 107 -15.98 -20.80 1.92
N ASP A 108 -16.97 -19.93 2.15
CA ASP A 108 -17.99 -19.48 1.21
C ASP A 108 -18.29 -17.97 1.36
N PRO A 109 -17.25 -17.10 1.33
CA PRO A 109 -17.45 -15.67 1.50
C PRO A 109 -18.38 -15.11 0.41
N GLY A 110 -19.46 -14.44 0.81
CA GLY A 110 -20.49 -13.91 -0.10
C GLY A 110 -21.37 -14.99 -0.75
N GLY A 111 -21.51 -16.16 -0.12
CA GLY A 111 -22.34 -17.27 -0.62
C GLY A 111 -21.72 -18.04 -1.78
N GLN A 112 -20.45 -17.79 -2.09
CA GLN A 112 -19.73 -18.44 -3.17
C GLN A 112 -18.51 -19.18 -2.62
N ASN A 113 -18.42 -20.44 -3.02
CA ASN A 113 -17.34 -21.35 -2.69
C ASN A 113 -15.94 -20.76 -2.98
N LEU A 114 -15.04 -20.86 -2.00
CA LEU A 114 -13.64 -20.53 -2.17
C LEU A 114 -12.98 -21.45 -3.21
N SER A 115 -12.24 -20.83 -4.14
CA SER A 115 -11.38 -21.51 -5.12
C SER A 115 -10.01 -20.86 -5.13
N SER A 116 -9.00 -21.56 -5.66
CA SER A 116 -7.63 -21.05 -5.82
C SER A 116 -7.58 -19.70 -6.53
N HIS A 117 -8.44 -19.50 -7.55
CA HIS A 117 -8.56 -18.22 -8.26
C HIS A 117 -9.12 -17.10 -7.37
N ARG A 118 -10.14 -17.37 -6.56
CA ARG A 118 -10.71 -16.38 -5.62
C ARG A 118 -9.73 -16.04 -4.51
N PHE A 119 -9.04 -17.06 -3.98
CA PHE A 119 -8.01 -16.88 -2.96
C PHE A 119 -6.91 -15.95 -3.47
N ARG A 120 -6.43 -16.17 -4.70
CA ARG A 120 -5.46 -15.28 -5.35
C ARG A 120 -5.96 -13.84 -5.48
N LYS A 121 -7.21 -13.63 -5.92
CA LYS A 121 -7.80 -12.29 -6.02
C LYS A 121 -7.89 -11.59 -4.67
N THR A 122 -8.25 -12.32 -3.61
CA THR A 122 -8.27 -11.79 -2.24
C THR A 122 -6.86 -11.39 -1.80
N LEU A 123 -5.85 -12.22 -2.05
CA LEU A 123 -4.46 -11.89 -1.73
C LEU A 123 -3.99 -10.63 -2.49
N ALA A 124 -4.26 -10.53 -3.79
CA ALA A 124 -3.92 -9.35 -4.59
C ALA A 124 -4.58 -8.07 -4.06
N ARG A 125 -5.85 -8.15 -3.61
CA ARG A 125 -6.55 -7.03 -2.96
C ARG A 125 -5.94 -6.65 -1.61
N LEU A 126 -5.63 -7.62 -0.76
CA LEU A 126 -4.97 -7.35 0.53
C LEU A 126 -3.60 -6.69 0.34
N VAL A 127 -2.84 -7.17 -0.64
CA VAL A 127 -1.60 -6.56 -1.07
C VAL A 127 -1.83 -5.11 -1.46
N ALA A 128 -2.75 -4.83 -2.40
CA ALA A 128 -3.01 -3.47 -2.86
C ALA A 128 -3.47 -2.53 -1.73
N LEU A 129 -4.36 -2.99 -0.86
CA LEU A 129 -4.79 -2.24 0.33
C LEU A 129 -3.60 -1.85 1.20
N ALA A 130 -2.68 -2.79 1.40
CA ALA A 130 -1.52 -2.55 2.24
C ALA A 130 -0.44 -1.71 1.54
N LEU A 131 -0.30 -1.79 0.20
CA LEU A 131 0.54 -0.90 -0.60
C LEU A 131 0.09 0.57 -0.51
N VAL A 132 -1.22 0.80 -0.53
CA VAL A 132 -1.79 2.16 -0.53
C VAL A 132 -1.92 2.74 0.89
N GLY A 133 -2.18 1.89 1.89
CA GLY A 133 -2.59 2.34 3.22
C GLY A 133 -1.59 2.11 4.35
N ALA A 134 -0.80 1.03 4.29
CA ALA A 134 0.05 0.64 5.42
C ALA A 134 1.17 -0.31 5.00
N PRO A 135 2.19 0.19 4.29
CA PRO A 135 3.23 -0.68 3.74
C PRO A 135 4.07 -1.38 4.83
N LYS A 136 4.11 -0.76 6.02
CA LYS A 136 4.69 -1.33 7.25
C LYS A 136 3.99 -2.63 7.71
N ILE A 137 2.67 -2.76 7.50
CA ILE A 137 1.95 -4.00 7.87
C ILE A 137 2.43 -5.19 7.03
N LEU A 138 2.74 -4.97 5.75
CA LEU A 138 3.33 -6.03 4.91
C LEU A 138 4.73 -6.40 5.39
N MET A 139 5.57 -5.42 5.73
CA MET A 139 6.90 -5.68 6.28
C MET A 139 6.83 -6.47 7.59
N ASP A 140 5.92 -6.10 8.49
CA ASP A 140 5.72 -6.77 9.77
C ASP A 140 5.18 -8.21 9.59
N LEU A 141 4.27 -8.44 8.64
CA LEU A 141 3.72 -9.77 8.33
C LEU A 141 4.74 -10.71 7.69
N PHE A 142 5.60 -10.21 6.81
CA PHE A 142 6.60 -11.01 6.11
C PHE A 142 7.97 -11.06 6.81
N GLY A 143 8.13 -10.37 7.95
CA GLY A 143 9.40 -10.31 8.69
C GLY A 143 10.52 -9.60 7.92
N HIS A 144 10.20 -8.84 6.87
CA HIS A 144 11.19 -8.22 6.01
C HIS A 144 11.70 -6.90 6.58
N LYS A 145 13.02 -6.74 6.59
CA LYS A 145 13.71 -5.52 7.05
C LYS A 145 13.49 -4.32 6.11
N SER A 146 13.07 -4.56 4.88
CA SER A 146 12.78 -3.52 3.90
C SER A 146 11.53 -3.82 3.08
N ILE A 147 10.86 -2.76 2.67
CA ILE A 147 9.68 -2.86 1.83
C ILE A 147 10.02 -3.32 0.42
N GLU A 148 11.19 -2.97 -0.09
CA GLU A 148 11.67 -3.34 -1.42
C GLU A 148 11.74 -4.85 -1.58
N MET A 149 12.15 -5.59 -0.53
CA MET A 149 12.10 -7.05 -0.54
C MET A 149 10.65 -7.54 -0.63
N THR A 150 9.77 -7.01 0.22
CA THR A 150 8.34 -7.36 0.24
C THR A 150 7.66 -7.12 -1.11
N LEU A 151 7.95 -5.97 -1.72
CA LEU A 151 7.48 -5.59 -3.05
C LEU A 151 8.06 -6.49 -4.12
N TYR A 152 9.35 -6.83 -4.06
CA TYR A 152 9.98 -7.73 -5.01
C TYR A 152 9.29 -9.10 -5.05
N TYR A 153 9.01 -9.69 -3.88
CA TYR A 153 8.31 -10.98 -3.79
C TYR A 153 6.89 -10.91 -4.37
N ILE A 154 6.13 -9.89 -3.97
CA ILE A 154 4.73 -9.71 -4.37
C ILE A 154 4.60 -9.39 -5.86
N LEU A 155 5.47 -8.53 -6.37
CA LEU A 155 5.45 -8.07 -7.76
C LEU A 155 6.17 -9.03 -8.72
N SER A 156 6.87 -10.04 -8.20
CA SER A 156 7.48 -11.09 -9.03
C SER A 156 6.43 -11.81 -9.90
N ASP A 157 5.19 -11.97 -9.43
CA ASP A 157 4.09 -12.49 -10.23
C ASP A 157 3.41 -11.36 -11.04
N PRO A 158 3.55 -11.35 -12.38
CA PRO A 158 3.04 -10.25 -13.21
C PRO A 158 1.52 -10.13 -13.18
N VAL A 159 0.79 -11.22 -12.92
CA VAL A 159 -0.67 -11.19 -12.83
C VAL A 159 -1.11 -10.63 -11.47
N ILE A 160 -0.41 -10.97 -10.38
CA ILE A 160 -0.70 -10.35 -9.05
C ILE A 160 -0.32 -8.86 -9.09
N ALA A 161 0.82 -8.52 -9.69
CA ALA A 161 1.25 -7.13 -9.87
C ALA A 161 0.22 -6.30 -10.66
N ALA A 162 -0.31 -6.86 -11.75
CA ALA A 162 -1.35 -6.20 -12.55
C ALA A 162 -2.66 -6.00 -11.76
N GLU A 163 -3.13 -7.03 -11.05
CA GLU A 163 -4.33 -6.90 -10.21
C GLU A 163 -4.12 -5.89 -9.06
N ALA A 164 -2.94 -5.91 -8.43
CA ALA A 164 -2.61 -4.99 -7.34
C ALA A 164 -2.52 -3.53 -7.82
N LYS A 165 -1.99 -3.31 -9.03
CA LYS A 165 -1.97 -2.00 -9.67
C LYS A 165 -3.39 -1.45 -9.90
N LEU A 166 -4.27 -2.25 -10.50
CA LEU A 166 -5.66 -1.84 -10.76
C LEU A 166 -6.41 -1.47 -9.47
N VAL A 167 -6.23 -2.26 -8.41
CA VAL A 167 -6.85 -1.95 -7.12
C VAL A 167 -6.25 -0.70 -6.50
N SER A 168 -4.93 -0.50 -6.61
CA SER A 168 -4.29 0.72 -6.13
C SER A 168 -4.79 1.98 -6.84
N GLU A 169 -4.91 1.92 -8.17
CA GLU A 169 -5.47 3.00 -8.99
C GLU A 169 -6.91 3.33 -8.59
N GLU A 170 -7.77 2.32 -8.41
CA GLU A 170 -9.16 2.52 -7.96
C GLU A 170 -9.25 3.12 -6.55
N MET A 171 -8.39 2.69 -5.62
CA MET A 171 -8.36 3.27 -4.26
C MET A 171 -8.00 4.75 -4.27
N VAL A 172 -7.08 5.15 -5.14
CA VAL A 172 -6.70 6.55 -5.32
C VAL A 172 -7.87 7.36 -5.87
N ILE A 173 -8.57 6.84 -6.89
CA ILE A 173 -9.78 7.46 -7.45
C ILE A 173 -10.88 7.60 -6.39
N MET A 174 -11.13 6.55 -5.59
CA MET A 174 -12.09 6.60 -4.48
C MET A 174 -11.75 7.66 -3.44
N ARG A 175 -10.47 7.78 -3.07
CA ARG A 175 -10.01 8.82 -2.13
C ARG A 175 -10.21 10.21 -2.72
N ALA A 176 -9.87 10.40 -3.99
CA ALA A 176 -10.08 11.67 -4.68
C ALA A 176 -11.57 12.02 -4.79
N THR A 177 -12.44 11.03 -5.05
CA THR A 177 -13.91 11.19 -5.05
C THR A 177 -14.38 11.74 -3.69
N THR A 178 -13.95 11.11 -2.59
CA THR A 178 -14.28 11.54 -1.22
C THR A 178 -13.80 12.97 -0.94
N ALA A 179 -12.58 13.30 -1.39
CA ALA A 179 -12.02 14.63 -1.24
C ALA A 179 -12.79 15.69 -2.05
N ILE A 180 -13.23 15.37 -3.26
CA ILE A 180 -14.02 16.27 -4.11
C ILE A 180 -15.41 16.52 -3.51
N GLU A 181 -16.07 15.47 -3.01
CA GLU A 181 -17.40 15.57 -2.37
C GLU A 181 -17.45 16.54 -1.19
N SER A 182 -16.33 16.67 -0.47
CA SER A 182 -16.24 17.45 0.77
C SER A 182 -15.06 18.43 0.77
N ILE A 183 -14.68 18.93 -0.40
CA ILE A 183 -13.46 19.74 -0.60
C ILE A 183 -13.46 21.02 0.25
N ASP A 184 -14.64 21.55 0.59
CA ASP A 184 -14.83 22.69 1.51
C ASP A 184 -14.28 22.43 2.92
N LYS A 185 -14.09 21.15 3.28
CA LYS A 185 -13.56 20.75 4.58
C LYS A 185 -12.07 20.44 4.57
N TYR A 186 -11.47 20.33 3.38
CA TYR A 186 -10.06 19.99 3.23
C TYR A 186 -9.19 21.24 3.33
N GLY A 187 -7.94 21.03 3.74
CA GLY A 187 -6.94 22.08 3.88
C GLY A 187 -5.80 21.95 2.87
N GLY A 188 -4.83 22.86 3.00
CA GLY A 188 -3.65 22.95 2.16
C GLY A 188 -3.93 23.65 0.83
N LYS A 189 -2.86 24.14 0.20
CA LYS A 189 -2.96 24.93 -1.04
C LYS A 189 -3.54 24.15 -2.22
N ALA A 190 -3.50 22.82 -2.19
CA ALA A 190 -4.15 22.01 -3.22
C ALA A 190 -5.68 22.05 -3.09
N ALA A 191 -6.24 22.26 -1.90
CA ALA A 191 -7.69 22.32 -1.69
C ALA A 191 -8.31 23.48 -2.47
N GLU A 192 -7.71 24.68 -2.42
CA GLU A 192 -8.16 25.86 -3.17
C GLU A 192 -8.22 25.59 -4.69
N ARG A 193 -7.16 24.95 -5.22
CA ARG A 193 -7.11 24.59 -6.64
C ARG A 193 -8.20 23.58 -7.00
N ILE A 194 -8.38 22.54 -6.18
CA ILE A 194 -9.39 21.51 -6.45
C ILE A 194 -10.78 22.11 -6.33
N GLN A 195 -11.04 22.94 -5.32
CA GLN A 195 -12.30 23.66 -5.16
C GLN A 195 -12.63 24.49 -6.41
N HIS A 196 -11.64 25.21 -6.94
CA HIS A 196 -11.83 25.95 -8.19
C HIS A 196 -12.20 25.05 -9.38
N MET A 197 -11.56 23.88 -9.51
CA MET A 197 -11.90 22.90 -10.55
C MET A 197 -13.32 22.34 -10.37
N VAL A 198 -13.73 22.07 -9.13
CA VAL A 198 -15.09 21.61 -8.79
C VAL A 198 -16.13 22.66 -9.17
N GLU A 199 -15.87 23.94 -8.86
CA GLU A 199 -16.75 25.05 -9.22
C GLU A 199 -16.83 25.27 -10.73
N GLN A 200 -15.71 25.17 -11.46
CA GLN A 200 -15.69 25.21 -12.92
C GLN A 200 -16.54 24.10 -13.52
N GLU A 201 -16.46 22.89 -12.96
CA GLU A 201 -17.22 21.74 -13.46
C GLU A 201 -18.72 21.86 -13.18
N ARG A 202 -19.10 22.38 -12.00
CA ARG A 202 -20.50 22.75 -11.70
C ARG A 202 -21.03 23.78 -12.68
N PHE A 203 -20.23 24.80 -12.99
CA PHE A 203 -20.60 25.84 -13.96
C PHE A 203 -20.79 25.25 -15.37
N ARG A 204 -19.88 24.35 -15.80
CA ARG A 204 -19.95 23.67 -17.10
C ARG A 204 -21.23 22.85 -17.26
N LEU A 205 -21.63 22.14 -16.21
CA LEU A 205 -22.83 21.28 -16.21
C LEU A 205 -24.13 22.05 -15.93
N GLY A 206 -24.04 23.28 -15.42
CA GLY A 206 -25.20 24.11 -15.05
C GLY A 206 -26.04 23.53 -13.89
N THR A 207 -25.51 22.53 -13.19
CA THR A 207 -26.18 21.78 -12.11
C THR A 207 -25.15 21.29 -11.10
N ASP A 208 -25.61 20.79 -9.95
CA ASP A 208 -24.73 20.15 -8.97
C ASP A 208 -24.09 18.87 -9.51
N LEU A 209 -22.88 18.56 -9.03
CA LEU A 209 -22.16 17.37 -9.45
C LEU A 209 -22.85 16.10 -8.90
N GLY A 210 -23.48 15.34 -9.80
CA GLY A 210 -23.86 13.96 -9.51
C GLY A 210 -22.64 13.04 -9.34
N ALA A 211 -22.84 11.87 -8.71
CA ALA A 211 -21.77 10.92 -8.38
C ALA A 211 -20.89 10.52 -9.56
N GLU A 212 -21.46 10.37 -10.75
CA GLU A 212 -20.71 10.05 -11.98
C GLU A 212 -19.75 11.18 -12.37
N ASN A 213 -20.21 12.43 -12.36
CA ASN A 213 -19.36 13.59 -12.67
C ASN A 213 -18.23 13.78 -11.64
N ILE A 214 -18.51 13.50 -10.36
CA ILE A 214 -17.49 13.53 -9.31
C ILE A 214 -16.42 12.48 -9.58
N ARG A 215 -16.83 11.26 -9.93
CA ARG A 215 -15.91 10.17 -10.25
C ARG A 215 -15.08 10.48 -11.50
N GLU A 216 -15.69 11.00 -12.57
CA GLU A 216 -14.97 11.43 -13.78
C GLU A 216 -13.94 12.52 -13.46
N LEU A 217 -14.32 13.51 -12.65
CA LEU A 217 -13.39 14.56 -12.21
C LEU A 217 -12.25 13.97 -11.36
N ALA A 218 -12.53 12.99 -10.50
CA ALA A 218 -11.52 12.28 -9.72
C ALA A 218 -10.54 11.51 -10.62
N GLU A 219 -11.04 10.82 -11.65
CA GLU A 219 -10.22 10.11 -12.64
C GLU A 219 -9.31 11.09 -13.39
N ILE A 220 -9.81 12.26 -13.80
CA ILE A 220 -9.01 13.30 -14.45
C ILE A 220 -7.91 13.84 -13.51
N LEU A 221 -8.29 14.25 -12.29
CA LEU A 221 -7.36 14.87 -11.34
C LEU A 221 -6.27 13.92 -10.83
N THR A 222 -6.53 12.61 -10.86
CA THR A 222 -5.59 11.56 -10.44
C THR A 222 -4.87 10.89 -11.60
N MET A 223 -5.11 11.28 -12.85
CA MET A 223 -4.62 10.57 -14.03
C MET A 223 -4.97 9.07 -14.01
N ASN A 224 -6.25 8.75 -13.82
CA ASN A 224 -6.77 7.39 -13.63
C ASN A 224 -6.07 6.65 -12.48
N GLY A 225 -5.93 7.31 -11.33
CA GLY A 225 -5.34 6.72 -10.13
C GLY A 225 -3.81 6.61 -10.12
N GLN A 226 -3.11 7.14 -11.13
CA GLN A 226 -1.65 7.10 -11.22
C GLN A 226 -0.95 8.22 -10.44
N ALA A 227 -1.69 9.25 -10.06
CA ALA A 227 -1.24 10.39 -9.28
C ALA A 227 -2.09 10.54 -8.02
N TRP A 228 -1.59 11.30 -7.05
CA TRP A 228 -2.09 11.42 -5.67
C TRP A 228 -1.51 10.35 -4.75
N GLU A 229 -0.45 10.73 -4.03
CA GLU A 229 0.25 9.84 -3.12
C GLU A 229 -0.05 10.22 -1.66
N LEU A 230 -0.28 9.22 -0.80
CA LEU A 230 -0.36 9.45 0.64
C LEU A 230 1.04 9.71 1.18
N VAL A 231 1.31 10.93 1.66
CA VAL A 231 2.60 11.28 2.24
C VAL A 231 2.69 10.74 3.67
N ARG A 232 1.61 10.93 4.43
CA ARG A 232 1.40 10.47 5.81
C ARG A 232 -0.11 10.51 6.11
N PRO A 233 -0.60 9.92 7.21
CA PRO A 233 -2.02 9.96 7.54
C PRO A 233 -2.59 11.38 7.45
N GLY A 234 -3.64 11.55 6.65
CA GLY A 234 -4.32 12.81 6.41
C GLY A 234 -3.62 13.81 5.49
N VAL A 235 -2.42 13.53 4.95
CA VAL A 235 -1.72 14.41 4.01
C VAL A 235 -1.50 13.74 2.66
N ILE A 236 -2.11 14.30 1.63
CA ILE A 236 -2.10 13.77 0.26
C ILE A 236 -1.28 14.73 -0.62
N CYS A 237 -0.38 14.17 -1.43
CA CYS A 237 0.35 14.92 -2.45
C CYS A 237 -0.34 14.79 -3.80
N THR A 238 -0.96 15.86 -4.29
CA THR A 238 -1.70 15.89 -5.57
C THR A 238 -0.79 16.23 -6.76
N LYS A 239 0.50 15.91 -6.66
CA LYS A 239 1.48 16.23 -7.70
C LYS A 239 1.30 15.28 -8.89
N LEU A 240 1.24 15.84 -10.10
CA LEU A 240 1.21 15.04 -11.32
C LEU A 240 2.64 14.63 -11.77
N PRO A 241 2.80 13.45 -12.40
CA PRO A 241 4.03 13.06 -13.08
C PRO A 241 4.57 14.16 -13.99
N GLY A 242 5.89 14.34 -14.02
CA GLY A 242 6.53 15.36 -14.88
C GLY A 242 6.52 16.79 -14.33
N SER A 243 5.82 17.07 -13.23
CA SER A 243 5.81 18.40 -12.62
C SER A 243 6.98 18.63 -11.64
N VAL A 244 7.35 19.90 -11.43
CA VAL A 244 8.36 20.30 -10.42
C VAL A 244 7.65 20.59 -9.10
N SER A 245 8.26 20.19 -7.98
CA SER A 245 7.74 20.47 -6.64
C SER A 245 8.86 20.90 -5.69
N PRO A 246 8.58 21.74 -4.68
CA PRO A 246 9.60 22.17 -3.71
C PRO A 246 10.29 21.02 -2.98
N CYS A 247 9.61 19.88 -2.83
CA CYS A 247 10.16 18.71 -2.16
C CYS A 247 11.18 17.93 -3.02
N ALA A 248 11.18 18.06 -4.35
CA ALA A 248 12.04 17.29 -5.24
C ALA A 248 12.98 18.20 -6.05
N LYS A 249 14.31 17.96 -5.96
CA LYS A 249 15.34 18.76 -6.67
C LYS A 249 15.33 18.57 -8.19
N LYS A 250 14.61 17.58 -8.72
CA LYS A 250 14.47 17.25 -10.14
C LYS A 250 13.03 16.85 -10.46
N VAL A 251 12.68 16.84 -11.74
CA VAL A 251 11.45 16.21 -12.24
C VAL A 251 11.46 14.74 -11.83
N GLY A 252 10.43 14.29 -11.11
CA GLY A 252 10.37 12.95 -10.54
C GLY A 252 9.32 12.82 -9.44
N HIS A 253 9.34 11.68 -8.74
CA HIS A 253 8.41 11.36 -7.66
C HIS A 253 8.49 12.36 -6.50
N PRO A 254 7.39 12.62 -5.80
CA PRO A 254 7.39 13.40 -4.56
C PRO A 254 8.37 12.82 -3.53
N GLU A 255 9.14 13.68 -2.85
CA GLU A 255 9.97 13.28 -1.72
C GLU A 255 9.19 13.54 -0.41
N ALA A 256 8.49 12.52 0.08
CA ALA A 256 7.58 12.62 1.24
C ALA A 256 8.26 13.18 2.51
N SER A 257 9.54 12.84 2.73
CA SER A 257 10.35 13.32 3.86
C SER A 257 10.59 14.84 3.84
N ARG A 258 10.38 15.50 2.70
CA ARG A 258 10.53 16.96 2.52
C ARG A 258 9.20 17.66 2.26
N CYS A 259 8.08 17.04 2.63
CA CYS A 259 6.77 17.65 2.48
C CYS A 259 6.61 18.85 3.44
N MET A 260 6.35 20.04 2.89
CA MET A 260 6.13 21.29 3.64
C MET A 260 4.64 21.68 3.62
N SER A 261 4.15 22.37 4.66
CA SER A 261 2.76 22.85 4.70
C SER A 261 2.46 23.90 3.63
N SER A 262 3.48 24.67 3.26
CA SER A 262 3.42 25.70 2.23
C SER A 262 3.38 25.19 0.78
N CYS A 263 3.46 23.87 0.56
CA CYS A 263 3.53 23.27 -0.78
C CYS A 263 2.19 23.37 -1.53
N SER A 264 2.23 23.82 -2.80
CA SER A 264 1.04 23.95 -3.67
C SER A 264 0.33 22.64 -4.00
N ASN A 265 1.02 21.50 -3.86
CA ASN A 265 0.47 20.17 -4.15
C ASN A 265 0.05 19.41 -2.88
N ARG A 266 0.02 20.07 -1.72
CA ARG A 266 -0.37 19.44 -0.46
C ARG A 266 -1.86 19.65 -0.21
N LEU A 267 -2.57 18.54 -0.05
CA LEU A 267 -3.96 18.46 0.36
C LEU A 267 -4.02 17.85 1.76
N GLU A 268 -4.76 18.47 2.67
CA GLU A 268 -4.92 18.01 4.05
C GLU A 268 -6.36 17.57 4.31
N GLU A 269 -6.52 16.39 4.91
CA GLU A 269 -7.83 15.84 5.21
C GLU A 269 -8.52 16.58 6.37
N ALA A 270 -9.84 16.66 6.29
CA ALA A 270 -10.66 17.41 7.23
C ALA A 270 -10.48 17.01 8.70
N PHE A 271 -10.21 15.73 8.99
CA PHE A 271 -10.05 15.24 10.36
C PHE A 271 -8.83 15.85 11.06
N LEU A 272 -7.83 16.33 10.32
CA LEU A 272 -6.63 16.95 10.89
C LEU A 272 -6.91 18.30 11.54
N ARG A 273 -8.08 18.91 11.30
CA ARG A 273 -8.42 20.23 11.84
C ARG A 273 -8.29 20.31 13.36
N SER A 274 -8.85 19.34 14.09
CA SER A 274 -8.75 19.32 15.56
C SER A 274 -7.30 19.23 16.05
N ASP A 275 -6.48 18.43 15.36
CA ASP A 275 -5.08 18.23 15.70
C ASP A 275 -4.27 19.50 15.41
N VAL A 276 -4.57 20.20 14.31
CA VAL A 276 -3.94 21.49 13.95
C VAL A 276 -4.29 22.54 14.98
N GLU A 277 -5.56 22.66 15.37
CA GLU A 277 -5.98 23.64 16.37
C GLU A 277 -5.34 23.37 17.74
N GLY A 278 -5.31 22.10 18.16
CA GLY A 278 -4.63 21.69 19.40
C GLY A 278 -3.14 22.01 19.37
N ALA A 279 -2.46 21.69 18.26
CA ALA A 279 -1.04 21.96 18.09
C ALA A 279 -0.72 23.47 18.10
N ILE A 280 -1.57 24.33 17.52
CA ILE A 280 -1.40 25.78 17.59
C ILE A 280 -1.55 26.27 19.04
N ALA A 281 -2.60 25.84 19.73
CA ALA A 281 -2.84 26.23 21.12
C ALA A 281 -1.68 25.83 22.04
N GLU A 282 -1.18 24.60 21.90
CA GLU A 282 -0.03 24.10 22.65
C GLU A 282 1.25 24.88 22.30
N ALA A 283 1.51 25.13 21.01
CA ALA A 283 2.67 25.90 20.60
C ALA A 283 2.65 27.34 21.10
N ILE A 284 1.47 27.98 21.21
CA ILE A 284 1.32 29.31 21.82
C ILE A 284 1.66 29.26 23.31
N HIS A 285 1.13 28.27 24.04
CA HIS A 285 1.44 28.09 25.46
C HIS A 285 2.94 27.90 25.69
N CYS A 286 3.58 27.04 24.91
CA CYS A 286 5.02 26.83 24.98
C CYS A 286 5.82 28.07 24.56
N TYR A 287 5.41 28.78 23.50
CA TYR A 287 6.05 30.04 23.09
C TYR A 287 6.04 31.08 24.21
N GLN A 288 4.92 31.21 24.92
CA GLN A 288 4.79 32.14 26.05
C GLN A 288 5.66 31.69 27.24
N ALA A 289 5.66 30.40 27.57
CA ALA A 289 6.51 29.87 28.65
C ALA A 289 8.01 30.07 28.38
N GLU A 290 8.48 29.83 27.16
CA GLU A 290 9.88 30.04 26.78
C GLU A 290 10.26 31.52 26.72
N LYS A 291 9.29 32.40 26.41
CA LYS A 291 9.46 33.86 26.51
C LYS A 291 9.71 34.29 27.95
N ASP A 292 8.91 33.77 28.89
CA ASP A 292 9.05 34.09 30.31
C ASP A 292 10.35 33.53 30.91
N ALA A 293 10.88 32.46 30.30
CA ALA A 293 12.17 31.85 30.65
C ALA A 293 13.40 32.46 29.94
N ASP A 294 13.21 33.50 29.11
CA ASP A 294 14.26 34.16 28.32
C ASP A 294 15.03 33.19 27.39
N ASN A 295 14.33 32.19 26.84
CA ASN A 295 14.89 31.18 25.95
C ASN A 295 14.56 31.46 24.48
N GLU A 296 15.30 32.39 23.89
CA GLU A 296 15.08 32.87 22.51
C GLU A 296 15.08 31.73 21.47
N LEU A 297 15.98 30.76 21.60
CA LEU A 297 16.09 29.64 20.65
C LEU A 297 14.81 28.79 20.61
N MET A 298 14.28 28.44 21.78
CA MET A 298 13.05 27.66 21.87
C MET A 298 11.82 28.49 21.51
N GLN A 299 11.84 29.78 21.83
CA GLN A 299 10.82 30.71 21.37
C GLN A 299 10.72 30.74 19.84
N ASP A 300 11.84 30.86 19.13
CA ASP A 300 11.88 30.82 17.66
C ASP A 300 11.40 29.48 17.10
N PHE A 301 11.77 28.37 17.76
CA PHE A 301 11.26 27.05 17.39
C PHE A 301 9.74 26.99 17.45
N TRP A 302 9.13 27.44 18.56
CA TRP A 302 7.68 27.43 18.71
C TRP A 302 6.98 28.42 17.77
N ALA A 303 7.59 29.57 17.49
CA ALA A 303 7.11 30.49 16.46
C ALA A 303 7.05 29.81 15.08
N ALA A 304 8.08 29.05 14.71
CA ALA A 304 8.08 28.28 13.48
C ALA A 304 7.01 27.18 13.45
N GLN A 305 6.74 26.51 14.58
CA GLN A 305 5.64 25.53 14.68
C GLN A 305 4.26 26.16 14.49
N ILE A 306 4.03 27.34 15.08
CA ILE A 306 2.79 28.12 14.90
C ILE A 306 2.61 28.46 13.42
N LEU A 307 3.62 29.07 12.79
CA LEU A 307 3.58 29.46 11.38
C LEU A 307 3.33 28.25 10.46
N THR A 308 3.98 27.12 10.74
CA THR A 308 3.84 25.89 9.95
C THR A 308 2.40 25.36 9.97
N ASN A 309 1.71 25.47 11.11
CA ASN A 309 0.33 25.00 11.27
C ASN A 309 -0.72 25.99 10.77
N LEU A 310 -0.46 27.30 10.87
CA LEU A 310 -1.34 28.35 10.36
C LEU A 310 -1.58 28.28 8.85
N GLU A 311 -0.59 27.83 8.08
CA GLU A 311 -0.72 27.72 6.62
C GLU A 311 -1.52 26.50 6.15
N ARG A 312 -1.97 25.63 7.07
CA ARG A 312 -2.62 24.34 6.73
C ARG A 312 -4.11 24.49 6.41
N PHE A 313 -4.81 25.43 7.05
CA PHE A 313 -6.25 25.63 6.89
C PHE A 313 -6.57 27.13 6.97
N THR A 314 -7.26 27.68 5.96
CA THR A 314 -7.50 29.12 5.83
C THR A 314 -8.40 29.69 6.93
N ASP A 315 -9.48 28.98 7.25
CA ASP A 315 -10.39 29.30 8.35
C ASP A 315 -9.70 29.28 9.73
N ILE A 316 -8.86 28.27 9.98
CA ILE A 316 -8.05 28.20 11.20
C ILE A 316 -7.07 29.38 11.24
N GLN A 317 -6.44 29.71 10.11
CA GLN A 317 -5.55 30.86 10.03
C GLN A 317 -6.26 32.17 10.40
N GLU A 318 -7.46 32.40 9.86
CA GLU A 318 -8.28 33.58 10.15
C GLU A 318 -8.67 33.66 11.63
N LYS A 319 -9.07 32.53 12.22
CA LYS A 319 -9.37 32.43 13.64
C LYS A 319 -8.18 32.80 14.52
N TRP A 320 -7.00 32.24 14.26
CA TRP A 320 -5.82 32.46 15.11
C TRP A 320 -5.12 33.79 14.84
N LYS A 321 -5.37 34.44 13.70
CA LYS A 321 -4.90 35.82 13.43
C LYS A 321 -5.48 36.86 14.39
N THR A 322 -6.50 36.54 15.20
CA THR A 322 -6.97 37.44 16.25
C THR A 322 -6.19 37.30 17.57
N ASP A 323 -5.38 36.25 17.70
CA ASP A 323 -4.57 36.02 18.90
C ASP A 323 -3.37 36.98 18.96
N PRO A 324 -3.11 37.67 20.09
CA PRO A 324 -2.02 38.63 20.20
C PRO A 324 -0.63 38.03 19.98
N THR A 325 -0.39 36.79 20.42
CA THR A 325 0.90 36.10 20.23
C THR A 325 1.12 35.79 18.76
N VAL A 326 0.09 35.28 18.09
CA VAL A 326 0.15 34.98 16.65
C VAL A 326 0.38 36.26 15.83
N LEU A 327 -0.32 37.35 16.13
CA LEU A 327 -0.12 38.65 15.47
C LEU A 327 1.30 39.19 15.64
N HIS A 328 1.87 39.03 16.84
CA HIS A 328 3.25 39.43 17.10
C HIS A 328 4.23 38.65 16.22
N ILE A 329 4.10 37.31 16.18
CA ILE A 329 4.95 36.43 15.37
C ILE A 329 4.85 36.78 13.88
N LEU A 330 3.64 37.00 13.37
CA LEU A 330 3.42 37.37 11.97
C LEU A 330 4.12 38.69 11.60
N ARG A 331 4.03 39.72 12.46
CA ARG A 331 4.70 41.00 12.24
C ARG A 331 6.22 40.89 12.26
N CYS A 332 6.77 40.08 13.17
CA CYS A 332 8.21 39.84 13.23
C CYS A 332 8.71 39.14 11.96
N ARG A 333 7.93 38.22 11.39
CA ARG A 333 8.26 37.53 10.13
C ARG A 333 8.30 38.51 8.94
N GLU A 334 7.34 39.42 8.84
CA GLU A 334 7.25 40.42 7.75
C GLU A 334 8.42 41.41 7.74
N GLN A 335 9.09 41.62 8.88
CA GLN A 335 10.28 42.48 8.97
C GLN A 335 11.56 41.80 8.47
N ILE A 336 11.55 40.47 8.31
CA ILE A 336 12.70 39.64 7.94
C ILE A 336 12.64 39.19 6.46
N SER A 337 11.45 39.19 5.85
CA SER A 337 11.18 38.77 4.45
C SER A 337 11.27 39.91 3.44
#